data_AF-A0A1H3UJY3-F1
#
_entry.id   AF-A0A1H3UJY3-F1
#
_cell.length_a   1.000
_cell.length_b   1.000
_cell.length_c   1.000
_cell.angle_alpha   90.00
_cell.angle_beta   90.00
_cell.angle_gamma   90.00
#
_symmetry.space_group_name_H-M   'P 1'
#
loop_
_entity.id
_entity.type
_entity.pdbx_description
1 polymer ?
#
loop_
_entity_poly.entity_id
_entity_poly.type
_entity_poly.pdbx_seq_one_letter_code
_entity_poly.pdbx_strand_id
1 'polypeptide(L)'
;MRHLTLEHRFVRNAPRVLEPGVLYISMEYATAVHSCCCGCGDRVVTPFTPTDWRMTFDGESVTLNPSVGNWNQACRSHYVIDKNRVIEYGPWSDARVEIEKRRDKQAKAEYYGCTPGLARHDSLSTAPAGYTAQTSGLWSRFQGWFSK
;
A
#
# COMPACT_ATOMS: atom_id res chain seq x y z
N MET A 1 -21.76 2.60 -5.75
CA MET A 1 -20.50 2.06 -6.34
C MET A 1 -20.71 1.52 -7.76
N ARG A 2 -19.67 1.48 -8.62
CA ARG A 2 -19.73 0.90 -9.99
C ARG A 2 -19.01 -0.45 -10.10
N HIS A 3 -17.90 -0.62 -9.41
CA HIS A 3 -17.15 -1.87 -9.35
C HIS A 3 -17.37 -2.52 -7.99
N LEU A 4 -18.10 -3.65 -7.97
CA LEU A 4 -18.54 -4.33 -6.74
C LEU A 4 -17.61 -5.48 -6.34
N THR A 5 -16.75 -5.92 -7.24
CA THR A 5 -15.75 -6.96 -7.00
C THR A 5 -14.46 -6.54 -7.71
N LEU A 6 -13.32 -6.84 -7.10
CA LEU A 6 -11.99 -6.60 -7.67
C LEU A 6 -11.28 -7.93 -7.93
N GLU A 7 -10.62 -8.03 -9.08
CA GLU A 7 -9.62 -9.06 -9.33
C GLU A 7 -8.29 -8.59 -8.74
N HIS A 8 -7.66 -9.36 -7.87
CA HIS A 8 -6.34 -9.00 -7.35
C HIS A 8 -5.24 -9.52 -8.27
N ARG A 9 -4.22 -8.69 -8.53
CA ARG A 9 -3.05 -9.07 -9.32
C ARG A 9 -1.78 -8.69 -8.58
N PHE A 10 -0.98 -9.69 -8.23
CA PHE A 10 0.34 -9.46 -7.68
C PHE A 10 1.29 -9.01 -8.78
N VAL A 11 1.84 -7.82 -8.61
CA VAL A 11 2.73 -7.19 -9.58
C VAL A 11 3.92 -6.58 -8.86
N ARG A 12 5.06 -6.51 -9.54
CA ARG A 12 6.18 -5.74 -9.01
C ARG A 12 5.85 -4.24 -8.98
N ASN A 13 5.44 -3.72 -10.14
CA ASN A 13 5.08 -2.32 -10.35
C ASN A 13 3.63 -2.23 -10.83
N ALA A 14 2.83 -1.34 -10.23
CA ALA A 14 1.50 -1.02 -10.73
C ALA A 14 1.61 -0.35 -12.12
N PRO A 15 0.70 -0.65 -13.06
CA PRO A 15 0.75 -0.03 -14.39
C PRO A 15 0.47 1.47 -14.31
N ARG A 16 0.93 2.19 -15.35
CA ARG A 16 0.67 3.64 -15.48
C ARG A 16 -0.83 3.92 -15.61
N VAL A 17 -1.52 3.10 -16.41
CA VAL A 17 -2.97 3.14 -16.60
C VAL A 17 -3.56 1.97 -15.82
N LEU A 18 -4.53 2.25 -14.94
CA LEU A 18 -5.15 1.23 -14.09
C LEU A 18 -6.43 0.71 -14.77
N GLU A 19 -6.56 -0.60 -14.86
CA GLU A 19 -7.80 -1.23 -15.30
C GLU A 19 -8.88 -1.07 -14.21
N PRO A 20 -10.11 -0.63 -14.56
CA PRO A 20 -11.21 -0.62 -13.62
C PRO A 20 -11.53 -2.05 -13.14
N GLY A 21 -11.76 -2.23 -11.84
CA GLY A 21 -12.06 -3.55 -11.28
C GLY A 21 -10.85 -4.43 -10.97
N VAL A 22 -9.61 -3.90 -11.07
CA VAL A 22 -8.39 -4.62 -10.72
C VAL A 22 -7.69 -3.98 -9.53
N LEU A 23 -7.31 -4.80 -8.54
CA LEU A 23 -6.50 -4.44 -7.39
C LEU A 23 -5.05 -4.89 -7.62
N TYR A 24 -4.18 -3.97 -8.00
CA TYR A 24 -2.77 -4.26 -8.19
C TYR A 24 -2.04 -4.23 -6.85
N ILE A 25 -1.36 -5.31 -6.50
CA ILE A 25 -0.70 -5.47 -5.20
C ILE A 25 0.79 -5.66 -5.43
N SER A 26 1.61 -4.77 -4.86
CA SER A 26 3.06 -4.94 -4.80
C SER A 26 3.49 -5.29 -3.39
N MET A 27 3.97 -6.53 -3.22
CA MET A 27 4.56 -6.97 -1.96
C MET A 27 5.93 -6.32 -1.73
N GLU A 28 6.70 -6.06 -2.79
CA GLU A 28 8.02 -5.41 -2.71
C GLU A 28 7.92 -3.97 -2.20
N TYR A 29 6.92 -3.22 -2.67
CA TYR A 29 6.68 -1.84 -2.23
C TYR A 29 5.61 -1.72 -1.13
N ALA A 30 5.17 -2.85 -0.57
CA ALA A 30 4.15 -2.92 0.47
C ALA A 30 2.96 -1.99 0.18
N THR A 31 2.35 -2.09 -1.01
CA THR A 31 1.27 -1.20 -1.42
C THR A 31 0.27 -1.89 -2.33
N ALA A 32 -1.00 -1.48 -2.24
CA ALA A 32 -2.02 -1.78 -3.24
C ALA A 32 -2.49 -0.51 -3.95
N VAL A 33 -2.84 -0.66 -5.23
CA VAL A 33 -3.28 0.42 -6.10
C VAL A 33 -4.43 -0.06 -6.96
N HIS A 34 -5.48 0.74 -7.07
CA HIS A 34 -6.63 0.45 -7.94
C HIS A 34 -7.25 1.75 -8.47
N SER A 35 -8.02 1.63 -9.55
CA SER A 35 -8.92 2.68 -10.00
C SER A 35 -10.14 2.74 -9.07
N CYS A 36 -10.54 3.95 -8.66
CA CYS A 36 -11.61 4.16 -7.70
C CYS A 36 -12.88 3.36 -8.04
N CYS A 37 -13.40 2.59 -7.07
CA CYS A 37 -14.51 1.67 -7.29
C CYS A 37 -15.85 2.36 -7.57
N CYS A 38 -15.96 3.67 -7.33
CA CYS A 38 -17.13 4.44 -7.76
C CYS A 38 -17.18 4.62 -9.29
N GLY A 39 -16.05 4.44 -9.99
CA GLY A 39 -15.95 4.56 -11.44
C GLY A 39 -15.47 5.92 -11.95
N CYS A 40 -15.03 6.84 -11.08
CA CYS A 40 -14.50 8.15 -11.50
C CYS A 40 -13.14 8.07 -12.20
N GLY A 41 -12.41 6.96 -12.06
CA GLY A 41 -11.10 6.77 -12.67
C GLY A 41 -9.90 7.22 -11.83
N ASP A 42 -10.14 7.83 -10.66
CA ASP A 42 -9.04 8.28 -9.78
C ASP A 42 -8.20 7.12 -9.27
N ARG A 43 -6.88 7.32 -9.24
CA ARG A 43 -5.94 6.38 -8.64
C ARG A 43 -6.07 6.40 -7.12
N VAL A 44 -6.39 5.26 -6.54
CA VAL A 44 -6.35 5.04 -5.10
C VAL A 44 -5.09 4.26 -4.75
N VAL A 45 -4.38 4.70 -3.72
CA VAL A 45 -3.18 4.04 -3.21
C VAL A 45 -3.41 3.71 -1.74
N THR A 46 -3.17 2.45 -1.37
CA THR A 46 -3.31 1.94 0.00
C THR A 46 -2.00 1.31 0.45
N PRO A 47 -1.07 2.09 1.05
CA PRO A 47 0.18 1.58 1.59
C PRO A 47 -0.06 0.63 2.78
N PHE A 48 0.70 -0.45 2.85
CA PHE A 48 0.65 -1.43 3.93
C PHE A 48 1.57 -1.07 5.09
N THR A 49 1.57 0.21 5.49
CA THR A 49 2.37 0.63 6.65
C THR A 49 1.67 0.24 7.94
N PRO A 50 2.40 0.12 9.06
CA PRO A 50 1.80 -0.18 10.37
C PRO A 50 0.71 0.79 10.82
N THR A 51 0.68 2.01 10.26
CA THR A 51 -0.26 3.08 10.62
C THR A 51 -1.35 3.31 9.57
N ASP A 52 -1.27 2.68 8.39
CA ASP A 52 -2.16 2.90 7.26
C ASP A 52 -3.06 1.66 7.04
N TRP A 53 -2.93 0.96 5.90
CA TRP A 53 -3.71 -0.22 5.59
C TRP A 53 -2.99 -1.52 5.99
N ARG A 54 -3.78 -2.56 6.23
CA ARG A 54 -3.37 -3.95 6.34
C ARG A 54 -4.09 -4.74 5.27
N MET A 55 -3.36 -5.70 4.70
CA MET A 55 -3.88 -6.64 3.73
C MET A 55 -3.89 -8.04 4.34
N THR A 56 -4.98 -8.76 4.11
CA THR A 56 -5.04 -10.21 4.32
C THR A 56 -5.24 -10.88 2.97
N PHE A 57 -4.49 -11.96 2.71
CA PHE A 57 -4.64 -12.82 1.54
C PHE A 57 -4.68 -14.27 1.99
N ASP A 58 -5.73 -15.00 1.62
CA ASP A 58 -5.97 -16.39 2.03
C ASP A 58 -5.64 -17.42 0.92
N GLY A 59 -5.06 -16.97 -0.19
CA GLY A 59 -4.79 -17.79 -1.39
C GLY A 59 -5.83 -17.62 -2.49
N GLU A 60 -7.00 -17.06 -2.19
CA GLU A 60 -8.10 -16.86 -3.14
C GLU A 60 -8.59 -15.40 -3.17
N SER A 61 -8.58 -14.74 -2.01
CA SER A 61 -9.23 -13.45 -1.83
C SER A 61 -8.41 -12.49 -0.99
N VAL A 62 -8.59 -11.20 -1.28
CA VAL A 62 -7.91 -10.10 -0.61
C VAL A 62 -8.90 -9.25 0.17
N THR A 63 -8.55 -8.97 1.42
CA THR A 63 -9.24 -7.99 2.27
C THR A 63 -8.26 -6.85 2.61
N LEU A 64 -8.72 -5.61 2.50
CA LEU A 64 -8.01 -4.41 2.94
C LEU A 64 -8.74 -3.77 4.12
N ASN A 65 -7.97 -3.42 5.16
CA ASN A 65 -8.48 -2.69 6.33
C ASN A 65 -7.50 -1.59 6.75
N PRO A 66 -7.96 -0.39 7.13
CA PRO A 66 -9.34 0.05 7.23
C PRO A 66 -9.98 0.34 5.86
N SER A 67 -11.18 0.92 5.85
CA SER A 67 -11.85 1.36 4.63
C SER A 67 -11.04 2.43 3.86
N VAL A 68 -11.36 2.57 2.58
CA VAL A 68 -10.88 3.62 1.69
C VAL A 68 -11.89 4.78 1.72
N GLY A 69 -11.44 5.97 2.14
CA GLY A 69 -12.21 7.21 2.07
C GLY A 69 -11.56 8.23 1.14
N ASN A 70 -12.21 8.54 0.01
CA ASN A 70 -11.69 9.49 -0.98
C ASN A 70 -12.14 10.93 -0.72
N TRP A 71 -11.96 11.42 0.51
CA TRP A 71 -12.49 12.72 0.96
C TRP A 71 -11.88 13.94 0.27
N ASN A 72 -10.69 13.79 -0.30
CA ASN A 72 -10.02 14.86 -1.07
C ASN A 72 -10.41 14.83 -2.56
N GLN A 73 -11.18 13.83 -3.01
CA GLN A 73 -11.64 13.69 -4.39
C GLN A 73 -13.09 14.18 -4.53
N ALA A 74 -13.46 14.61 -5.73
CA ALA A 74 -14.83 15.06 -6.03
C ALA A 74 -15.87 13.97 -5.76
N CYS A 75 -15.52 12.70 -5.95
CA CYS A 75 -16.45 11.59 -5.77
C CYS A 75 -16.79 11.28 -4.31
N ARG A 76 -15.94 11.69 -3.34
CA ARG A 76 -16.09 11.43 -1.89
C ARG A 76 -16.51 9.99 -1.54
N SER A 77 -16.13 9.01 -2.37
CA SER A 77 -16.55 7.62 -2.21
C SER A 77 -15.93 7.00 -0.95
N HIS A 78 -16.67 6.13 -0.28
CA HIS A 78 -16.23 5.44 0.92
C HIS A 78 -16.59 3.95 0.84
N TYR A 79 -15.61 3.07 1.00
CA TYR A 79 -15.83 1.63 0.89
C TYR A 79 -14.72 0.82 1.56
N VAL A 80 -14.99 -0.45 1.86
CA VAL A 80 -13.97 -1.44 2.22
C VAL A 80 -13.89 -2.51 1.16
N ILE A 81 -12.72 -3.11 1.01
CA ILE A 81 -12.52 -4.30 0.18
C ILE A 81 -12.44 -5.49 1.12
N ASP A 82 -13.41 -6.40 1.07
CA ASP A 82 -13.46 -7.60 1.88
C ASP A 82 -13.66 -8.83 1.00
N LYS A 83 -12.72 -9.77 1.04
CA LYS A 83 -12.70 -10.99 0.21
C LYS A 83 -12.99 -10.67 -1.26
N ASN A 84 -12.21 -9.77 -1.83
CA ASN A 84 -12.35 -9.21 -3.19
C ASN A 84 -13.64 -8.38 -3.43
N ARG A 85 -14.58 -8.28 -2.48
CA ARG A 85 -15.83 -7.52 -2.65
C ARG A 85 -15.68 -6.09 -2.17
N VAL A 86 -16.25 -5.15 -2.92
CA VAL A 86 -16.32 -3.74 -2.55
C VAL A 86 -17.63 -3.50 -1.81
N ILE A 87 -17.53 -3.22 -0.51
CA ILE A 87 -18.67 -2.92 0.36
C ILE A 87 -18.72 -1.41 0.55
N GLU A 88 -19.75 -0.79 0.00
CA GLU A 88 -19.99 0.66 0.12
C GLU A 88 -20.33 1.05 1.55
N TYR A 89 -19.72 2.13 2.02
CA TYR A 89 -20.08 2.80 3.25
C TYR A 89 -20.68 4.17 2.93
N GLY A 90 -21.55 4.64 3.82
CA GLY A 90 -22.09 5.98 3.74
C GLY A 90 -21.00 7.07 3.84
N PRO A 91 -21.27 8.27 3.30
CA PRO A 91 -20.35 9.39 3.39
C PRO A 91 -20.16 9.82 4.85
N TRP A 92 -18.96 10.31 5.16
CA TRP A 92 -18.69 10.97 6.43
C TRP A 92 -18.91 12.47 6.32
N SER A 93 -19.33 13.08 7.43
CA SER A 93 -19.31 14.53 7.59
C SER A 93 -17.86 15.04 7.61
N ASP A 94 -17.65 16.28 7.19
CA ASP A 94 -16.32 16.91 7.17
C ASP A 94 -15.69 16.91 8.58
N ALA A 95 -16.50 17.13 9.62
CA ALA A 95 -16.05 17.04 11.01
C ALA A 95 -15.52 15.64 11.37
N ARG A 96 -16.20 14.58 10.92
CA ARG A 96 -15.75 13.20 11.17
C ARG A 96 -14.48 12.87 10.39
N VAL A 97 -14.36 13.35 9.14
CA VAL A 97 -13.14 13.21 8.33
C VAL A 97 -11.96 13.89 9.02
N GLU A 98 -12.15 15.09 9.56
CA GLU A 98 -11.07 15.84 10.23
C GLU A 98 -10.61 15.18 11.52
N ILE A 99 -11.54 14.59 12.29
CA ILE A 99 -11.20 13.79 13.48
C ILE A 99 -10.32 12.60 13.09
N GLU A 100 -10.69 11.85 12.05
CA GLU A 100 -9.91 10.69 11.62
C GLU A 100 -8.54 11.09 11.07
N LYS A 101 -8.47 12.14 10.24
CA LYS A 101 -7.19 12.69 9.74
C LYS A 101 -6.25 13.07 10.89
N ARG A 102 -6.79 13.65 11.98
CA ARG A 102 -6.01 13.97 13.17
C ARG A 102 -5.50 12.72 13.87
N ARG A 103 -6.36 11.70 14.04
CA ARG A 103 -6.00 10.41 14.63
C ARG A 103 -4.87 9.74 13.84
N ASP A 104 -4.98 9.70 12.51
CA ASP A 104 -3.96 9.12 11.63
C ASP A 104 -2.64 9.90 11.70
N LYS A 105 -2.71 11.23 11.73
CA LYS A 105 -1.50 12.07 11.89
C LYS A 105 -0.81 11.80 13.22
N GLN A 106 -1.56 11.64 14.30
CA GLN A 106 -1.01 11.31 15.63
C GLN A 106 -0.38 9.92 15.63
N ALA A 107 -1.08 8.90 15.10
CA ALA A 107 -0.55 7.54 15.01
C ALA A 107 0.76 7.48 14.21
N LYS A 108 0.85 8.21 13.10
CA LYS A 108 2.09 8.35 12.32
C LYS A 108 3.19 9.05 13.12
N ALA A 109 2.88 10.14 13.81
CA ALA A 109 3.85 10.86 14.63
C ALA A 109 4.38 9.99 15.78
N GLU A 110 3.54 9.19 16.41
CA GLU A 110 3.94 8.26 17.48
C GLU A 110 4.84 7.13 16.94
N TYR A 111 4.45 6.51 15.83
CA TYR A 111 5.20 5.40 15.24
C TYR A 111 6.57 5.85 14.69
N TYR A 112 6.61 6.96 13.93
CA TYR A 112 7.84 7.43 13.29
C TYR A 112 8.65 8.41 14.13
N GLY A 113 8.03 9.13 15.07
CA GLY A 113 8.71 10.10 15.94
C GLY A 113 9.65 9.46 16.96
N CYS A 114 9.45 8.18 17.29
CA CYS A 114 10.32 7.39 18.15
C CYS A 114 11.37 6.54 17.39
N THR A 115 11.56 6.75 16.08
CA THR A 115 12.57 6.02 15.30
C THR A 115 13.87 6.83 15.17
N PRO A 116 14.87 6.68 16.06
CA PRO A 116 16.22 7.11 15.74
C PRO A 116 16.80 6.12 14.70
N GLY A 117 16.84 6.50 13.42
CA GLY A 117 17.73 5.83 12.46
C GLY A 117 17.12 5.18 11.21
N LEU A 118 16.16 5.81 10.54
CA LEU A 118 16.01 5.63 9.09
C LEU A 118 16.26 6.97 8.37
N ALA A 119 17.39 7.58 8.71
CA ALA A 119 17.92 8.70 7.95
C ALA A 119 18.77 8.16 6.79
N ARG A 120 18.43 8.62 5.58
CA ARG A 120 19.25 8.64 4.36
C ARG A 120 19.63 7.29 3.75
N HIS A 121 18.88 6.91 2.71
CA HIS A 121 19.51 6.38 1.51
C HIS A 121 18.77 6.87 0.26
N ASP A 122 18.83 8.18 0.00
CA ASP A 122 18.64 8.70 -1.36
C ASP A 122 19.60 9.86 -1.58
N SER A 123 20.82 9.48 -1.96
CA SER A 123 21.72 10.31 -2.72
C SER A 123 22.51 9.37 -3.62
N LEU A 124 21.84 8.74 -4.59
CA LEU A 124 22.54 8.20 -5.74
C LEU A 124 22.90 9.37 -6.66
N SER A 125 24.05 9.95 -6.34
CA SER A 125 24.80 10.83 -7.23
C SER A 125 25.23 10.01 -8.44
N THR A 126 24.90 10.54 -9.62
CA THR A 126 25.26 9.98 -10.92
C THR A 126 26.75 10.19 -11.18
N ALA A 127 27.49 9.11 -11.45
CA ALA A 127 28.68 9.12 -12.33
C ALA A 127 29.13 7.67 -12.68
N PRO A 128 29.81 7.47 -13.83
CA PRO A 128 29.68 6.25 -14.62
C PRO A 128 30.84 5.26 -14.52
N ALA A 129 30.52 4.05 -15.01
CA ALA A 129 31.36 3.04 -15.66
C ALA A 129 32.83 2.85 -15.22
N GLY A 130 33.06 1.66 -14.67
CA GLY A 130 34.32 0.92 -14.82
C GLY A 130 35.14 0.86 -13.55
N TYR A 131 35.13 -0.28 -12.85
CA TYR A 131 36.30 -0.89 -12.23
C TYR A 131 35.92 -2.29 -11.72
N THR A 132 36.51 -3.31 -12.34
CA THR A 132 36.57 -4.68 -11.82
C THR A 132 37.58 -4.75 -10.67
N ALA A 133 37.22 -5.36 -9.56
CA ALA A 133 38.13 -6.19 -8.76
C ALA A 133 37.35 -7.01 -7.72
N GLN A 134 37.59 -8.33 -7.75
CA GLN A 134 37.30 -9.26 -6.66
C GLN A 134 38.12 -8.89 -5.42
N THR A 135 37.62 -9.16 -4.22
CA THR A 135 38.30 -10.01 -3.21
C THR A 135 37.42 -10.27 -1.98
N SER A 136 37.35 -11.57 -1.64
CA SER A 136 37.35 -12.18 -0.30
C SER A 136 36.46 -11.61 0.83
N GLY A 137 35.40 -12.38 1.13
CA GLY A 137 35.38 -13.25 2.32
C GLY A 137 35.03 -12.66 3.68
N LEU A 138 34.22 -13.42 4.42
CA LEU A 138 33.72 -13.22 5.80
C LEU A 138 32.54 -12.24 5.82
N TRP A 139 31.29 -12.66 5.92
CA TRP A 139 30.71 -13.35 7.08
C TRP A 139 29.70 -14.42 6.68
N SER A 140 29.81 -15.52 7.41
CA SER A 140 29.04 -16.74 7.29
C SER A 140 27.85 -16.72 8.25
N ARG A 141 26.84 -17.57 7.93
CA ARG A 141 25.76 -18.08 8.81
C ARG A 141 24.63 -17.06 9.00
N PHE A 142 23.38 -17.32 8.58
CA PHE A 142 22.54 -18.46 8.98
C PHE A 142 21.63 -18.94 7.83
N GLN A 143 21.79 -20.20 7.43
CA GLN A 143 20.70 -21.02 6.90
C GLN A 143 20.26 -21.97 8.01
N GLY A 144 18.96 -22.15 8.17
CA GLY A 144 18.42 -23.16 9.07
C GLY A 144 16.91 -23.09 9.18
N TRP A 145 16.20 -23.49 8.13
CA TRP A 145 15.30 -24.66 8.20
C TRP A 145 14.54 -24.85 6.88
N PHE A 146 14.83 -25.97 6.21
CA PHE A 146 13.90 -26.65 5.32
C PHE A 146 13.80 -28.11 5.79
N SER A 147 12.55 -28.54 5.89
CA SER A 147 12.03 -29.89 5.65
C SER A 147 12.36 -31.05 6.60
N LYS A 148 11.28 -31.64 7.11
CA LYS A 148 11.02 -33.07 7.03
C LYS A 148 9.59 -33.29 6.53
#